data_AF-A0A9D1CYD4-F1
#
_entry.id   AF-A0A9D1CYD4-F1
#
_cell.length_a   1.000
_cell.length_b   1.000
_cell.length_c   1.000
_cell.angle_alpha   90.00
_cell.angle_beta   90.00
_cell.angle_gamma   90.00
#
_symmetry.space_group_name_H-M   'P 1'
#
loop_
_entity.id
_entity.type
_entity.pdbx_description
1 polymer ?
#
loop_
_entity_poly.entity_id
_entity_poly.type
_entity_poly.pdbx_seq_one_letter_code
_entity_poly.pdbx_strand_id
1 'polypeptide(L)'
;MSTTSRSKYTNDFVPIKSITNGVIICENNDKVTGVKISPRNIFILDPSEQNLIINNLRNVYNMIDYEFWIIAADRPVDITAYLSRLQLLYNSEINPVRRKLIMEDINKANMFTTNNVVDTEFYLLFKEKDMDKIQKKIRSLIQNFASAQLVATQTSNDDLRIILDNFLNGGSTTTFGAVMS
;
A
#
# COMPACT_ATOMS: atom_id res chain seq x y z
N MET A 1 -20.49 -7.14 42.09
CA MET A 1 -20.52 -8.07 40.95
C MET A 1 -20.40 -7.23 39.69
N SER A 2 -19.21 -7.17 39.09
CA SER A 2 -18.97 -6.47 37.84
C SER A 2 -19.52 -7.29 36.69
N THR A 3 -20.56 -6.80 36.03
CA THR A 3 -21.09 -7.39 34.79
C THR A 3 -20.06 -7.17 33.68
N THR A 4 -19.14 -8.12 33.53
CA THR A 4 -18.24 -8.21 32.39
C THR A 4 -19.10 -8.38 31.14
N SER A 5 -19.27 -7.30 30.38
CA SER A 5 -19.86 -7.34 29.05
C SER A 5 -19.01 -8.28 28.19
N ARG A 6 -19.46 -9.53 28.03
CA ARG A 6 -18.88 -10.44 27.05
C ARG A 6 -19.30 -9.94 25.67
N SER A 7 -18.32 -9.41 24.95
CA SER A 7 -18.45 -9.14 23.53
C SER A 7 -19.04 -10.35 22.78
N LYS A 8 -19.98 -10.08 21.88
CA LYS A 8 -20.74 -11.11 21.15
C LYS A 8 -19.93 -11.71 19.98
N TYR A 9 -18.79 -11.11 19.64
CA TYR A 9 -17.96 -11.50 18.50
C TYR A 9 -16.48 -11.53 18.89
N THR A 10 -15.74 -12.54 18.45
CA THR A 10 -14.28 -12.67 18.63
C THR A 10 -13.47 -11.53 17.98
N ASN A 11 -14.12 -10.65 17.21
CA ASN A 11 -13.52 -9.59 16.41
C ASN A 11 -13.53 -8.19 17.08
N ASP A 12 -13.93 -8.07 18.35
CA ASP A 12 -14.01 -6.78 19.07
C ASP A 12 -12.65 -6.14 19.39
N PHE A 13 -11.57 -6.68 18.83
CA PHE A 13 -10.20 -6.27 19.13
C PHE A 13 -9.78 -4.99 18.40
N VAL A 14 -10.51 -4.57 17.36
CA VAL A 14 -10.18 -3.37 16.58
C VAL A 14 -11.43 -2.51 16.35
N PRO A 15 -11.48 -1.26 16.84
CA PRO A 15 -12.68 -0.43 16.79
C PRO A 15 -12.89 0.22 15.40
N ILE A 16 -13.00 -0.61 14.34
CA ILE A 16 -13.21 -0.16 12.96
C ILE A 16 -14.67 -0.34 12.59
N LYS A 17 -15.32 0.77 12.23
CA LYS A 17 -16.70 0.78 11.75
C LYS A 17 -16.81 0.46 10.26
N SER A 18 -15.97 1.10 9.44
CA SER A 18 -15.98 0.92 7.98
C SER A 18 -14.75 1.51 7.31
N ILE A 19 -14.44 1.08 6.09
CA ILE A 19 -13.44 1.69 5.21
C ILE A 19 -14.15 2.23 3.98
N THR A 20 -14.14 3.56 3.81
CA THR A 20 -14.88 4.23 2.74
C THR A 20 -14.05 5.39 2.17
N ASN A 21 -13.98 5.50 0.84
CA ASN A 21 -13.27 6.56 0.11
C ASN A 21 -11.82 6.81 0.56
N GLY A 22 -11.07 5.75 0.85
CA GLY A 22 -9.67 5.83 1.27
C GLY A 22 -9.51 6.29 2.72
N VAL A 23 -10.52 6.05 3.57
CA VAL A 23 -10.54 6.44 4.97
C VAL A 23 -11.09 5.31 5.83
N ILE A 24 -10.36 4.92 6.87
CA ILE A 24 -10.85 4.04 7.95
C ILE A 24 -11.64 4.91 8.93
N ILE A 25 -12.89 4.56 9.19
CA ILE A 25 -13.74 5.20 10.18
C ILE A 25 -13.76 4.31 11.41
N CYS A 26 -13.32 4.85 12.54
CA CYS A 26 -13.33 4.16 13.82
C CYS A 26 -14.69 4.34 14.52
N GLU A 27 -15.00 3.49 15.50
CA GLU A 27 -16.28 3.56 16.25
C GLU A 27 -16.47 4.89 16.99
N ASN A 28 -15.37 5.49 17.44
CA ASN A 28 -15.34 6.80 18.09
C ASN A 28 -15.43 7.99 17.11
N ASN A 29 -15.69 7.71 15.83
CA ASN A 29 -15.75 8.67 14.72
C ASN A 29 -14.40 9.33 14.37
N ASP A 30 -13.28 8.84 14.90
CA ASP A 30 -11.96 9.17 14.39
C ASP A 30 -11.79 8.57 13.00
N LYS A 31 -11.08 9.28 12.14
CA LYS A 31 -10.81 8.83 10.77
C LYS A 31 -9.32 8.71 10.56
N VAL A 32 -8.90 7.56 10.06
CA VAL A 32 -7.50 7.26 9.76
C VAL A 32 -7.34 7.14 8.25
N THR A 33 -6.39 7.88 7.71
CA THR A 33 -6.10 7.94 6.27
C THR A 33 -4.69 8.46 6.07
N GLY A 34 -4.20 8.49 4.84
CA GLY A 34 -2.85 8.92 4.59
C GLY A 34 -2.47 8.99 3.13
N VAL A 35 -1.16 8.94 2.91
CA VAL A 35 -0.55 8.88 1.59
C VAL A 35 0.30 7.62 1.45
N LYS A 36 0.20 6.98 0.30
CA LYS A 36 1.12 5.96 -0.18
C LYS A 36 2.29 6.66 -0.85
N ILE A 37 3.51 6.28 -0.51
CA ILE A 37 4.76 6.87 -1.01
C ILE A 37 5.43 5.84 -1.90
N SER A 38 5.68 6.20 -3.15
CA SER A 38 6.41 5.35 -4.08
C SER A 38 7.89 5.30 -3.69
N PRO A 39 8.47 4.10 -3.54
CA PRO A 39 9.88 3.98 -3.21
C PRO A 39 10.76 4.53 -4.33
N ARG A 40 11.85 5.20 -3.96
CA ARG A 40 12.90 5.64 -4.89
C ARG A 40 14.25 5.21 -4.36
N ASN A 41 15.01 4.52 -5.19
CA ASN A 41 16.39 4.17 -4.86
C ASN A 41 17.27 5.41 -5.03
N ILE A 42 17.70 6.01 -3.92
CA ILE A 42 18.59 7.18 -3.94
C ILE A 42 20.07 6.77 -4.08
N PHE A 43 20.43 5.53 -3.77
CA PHE A 43 21.83 5.08 -3.78
C PHE A 43 22.45 4.99 -5.18
N ILE A 44 21.62 5.00 -6.23
CA ILE A 44 22.07 5.04 -7.63
C ILE A 44 22.36 6.45 -8.14
N LEU A 45 22.00 7.48 -7.36
CA LEU A 45 22.15 8.88 -7.74
C LEU A 45 23.51 9.43 -7.32
N ASP A 46 23.89 10.57 -7.88
CA ASP A 46 25.11 11.26 -7.48
C ASP A 46 25.02 11.77 -6.02
N PRO A 47 26.14 11.86 -5.27
CA PRO A 47 26.12 12.26 -3.86
C PRO A 47 25.45 13.63 -3.60
N SER A 48 25.53 14.55 -4.55
CA SER A 48 24.86 15.86 -4.45
C SER A 48 23.34 15.72 -4.45
N GLU A 49 22.79 14.91 -5.37
CA GLU A 49 21.35 14.66 -5.45
C GLU A 49 20.85 13.87 -4.25
N GLN A 50 21.63 12.88 -3.79
CA GLN A 50 21.32 12.13 -2.57
C GLN A 50 21.15 13.07 -1.37
N ASN A 51 22.11 13.96 -1.15
CA ASN A 51 22.07 14.93 -0.05
C ASN A 51 20.89 15.90 -0.19
N LEU A 52 20.58 16.34 -1.42
CA LEU A 52 19.42 17.19 -1.68
C LEU A 52 18.11 16.51 -1.30
N ILE A 53 17.92 15.26 -1.72
CA ILE A 53 16.71 14.48 -1.41
C ILE A 53 16.58 14.27 0.11
N ILE A 54 17.68 13.91 0.79
CA ILE A 54 17.69 13.72 2.25
C ILE A 54 17.32 15.02 2.98
N ASN A 55 17.89 16.16 2.55
CA ASN A 55 17.58 17.46 3.14
C ASN A 55 16.11 17.86 2.91
N ASN A 56 15.58 17.63 1.72
CA ASN A 56 14.18 17.91 1.43
C ASN A 56 13.24 16.99 2.23
N LEU A 57 13.57 15.70 2.36
CA LEU A 57 12.83 14.77 3.23
C LEU A 57 12.80 15.25 4.68
N ARG A 58 13.92 15.73 5.22
CA ARG A 58 13.96 16.33 6.56
C ARG A 58 12.99 17.50 6.68
N ASN A 59 12.93 18.37 5.67
CA ASN A 59 11.98 19.49 5.64
C ASN A 59 10.52 19.00 5.61
N VAL A 60 10.21 17.95 4.84
CA VAL A 60 8.88 17.34 4.81
C VAL A 60 8.45 16.90 6.21
N TYR A 61 9.30 16.17 6.94
CA TYR A 61 8.97 15.72 8.28
C TYR A 61 8.82 16.86 9.28
N ASN A 62 9.65 17.91 9.16
CA ASN A 62 9.53 19.10 10.02
C ASN A 62 8.24 19.90 9.79
N MET A 63 7.60 19.76 8.63
CA MET A 63 6.34 20.44 8.30
C MET A 63 5.10 19.74 8.89
N ILE A 64 5.24 18.50 9.37
CA ILE A 64 4.13 17.75 9.94
C ILE A 64 3.98 18.12 11.41
N ASP A 65 2.89 18.81 11.75
CA ASP A 65 2.59 19.33 13.09
C ASP A 65 1.55 18.47 13.86
N TYR A 66 1.31 17.25 13.40
CA TYR A 66 0.34 16.31 13.98
C TYR A 66 0.91 14.91 14.11
N GLU A 67 0.23 14.07 14.90
CA GLU A 67 0.59 12.65 15.05
C GLU A 67 0.41 11.89 13.73
N PHE A 68 1.46 11.18 13.32
CA PHE A 68 1.49 10.35 12.12
C PHE A 68 2.20 9.02 12.39
N TRP A 69 1.97 8.04 11.52
CA TRP A 69 2.60 6.73 11.54
C TRP A 69 3.17 6.41 10.17
N ILE A 70 4.39 5.90 10.15
CA ILE A 70 5.00 5.35 8.93
C ILE A 70 4.87 3.84 9.00
N ILE A 71 4.34 3.25 7.93
CA ILE A 71 4.11 1.81 7.82
C ILE A 71 4.81 1.32 6.56
N ALA A 72 5.65 0.31 6.71
CA ALA A 72 6.10 -0.52 5.61
C ALA A 72 5.23 -1.77 5.60
N ALA A 73 4.55 -2.03 4.48
CA ALA A 73 3.65 -3.16 4.34
C ALA A 73 4.05 -3.96 3.12
N ASP A 74 4.20 -5.27 3.29
CA ASP A 74 4.52 -6.16 2.18
C ASP A 74 3.24 -6.55 1.45
N ARG A 75 3.27 -6.47 0.12
CA ARG A 75 2.16 -6.86 -0.75
C ARG A 75 2.64 -7.95 -1.71
N PRO A 76 1.89 -9.06 -1.89
CA PRO A 76 2.23 -10.02 -2.92
C PRO A 76 2.24 -9.34 -4.29
N VAL A 77 3.29 -9.59 -5.07
CA VAL A 77 3.47 -8.97 -6.39
C VAL A 77 2.37 -9.44 -7.33
N ASP A 78 1.60 -8.49 -7.88
CA ASP A 78 0.64 -8.78 -8.94
C ASP A 78 1.31 -8.69 -10.31
N ILE A 79 1.67 -9.85 -10.87
CA ILE A 79 2.25 -9.97 -12.22
C ILE A 79 1.21 -10.28 -13.30
N THR A 80 -0.09 -10.27 -12.98
CA THR A 80 -1.16 -10.71 -13.89
C THR A 80 -1.19 -9.90 -15.18
N ALA A 81 -0.99 -8.58 -15.08
CA ALA A 81 -0.91 -7.70 -16.24
C ALA A 81 0.28 -8.02 -17.15
N TYR A 82 1.44 -8.34 -16.55
CA TYR A 82 2.64 -8.72 -17.28
C TYR A 82 2.47 -10.08 -17.98
N LEU A 83 1.94 -11.08 -17.27
CA LEU A 83 1.60 -12.39 -17.83
C LEU A 83 0.62 -12.28 -19.00
N SER A 84 -0.43 -11.47 -18.87
CA SER A 84 -1.41 -11.22 -19.94
C SER A 84 -0.74 -10.64 -21.18
N ARG A 85 0.19 -9.69 -21.00
CA ARG A 85 0.97 -9.12 -22.10
C ARG A 85 1.85 -10.18 -22.79
N LEU A 86 2.54 -11.02 -22.02
CA LEU A 86 3.37 -12.09 -22.57
C LEU A 86 2.53 -13.11 -23.36
N GLN A 87 1.35 -13.48 -22.88
CA GLN A 87 0.44 -14.39 -23.59
C GLN A 87 -0.03 -13.81 -24.93
N LEU A 88 -0.36 -12.51 -24.98
CA LEU A 88 -0.71 -11.83 -26.23
C LEU A 88 0.45 -11.80 -27.22
N LEU A 89 1.68 -11.58 -26.74
CA LEU A 89 2.89 -11.62 -27.58
C LEU A 89 3.19 -13.03 -28.09
N TYR A 90 3.03 -14.04 -27.23
CA TYR A 90 3.22 -15.45 -27.60
C TYR A 90 2.30 -15.86 -28.75
N ASN A 91 1.04 -15.44 -28.70
CA ASN A 91 0.03 -15.75 -29.71
C ASN A 91 0.26 -15.00 -31.04
N SER A 92 0.86 -13.80 -31.00
CA SER A 92 1.11 -12.98 -32.19
C SER A 92 2.47 -13.22 -32.87
N GLU A 93 3.44 -13.82 -32.16
CA GLU A 93 4.78 -14.08 -32.69
C GLU A 93 4.81 -15.34 -33.55
N ILE A 94 5.37 -15.24 -34.76
CA ILE A 94 5.44 -16.34 -35.74
C ILE A 94 6.79 -17.06 -35.63
N ASN A 95 7.86 -16.34 -35.26
CA ASN A 95 9.20 -16.90 -35.22
C ASN A 95 9.33 -17.91 -34.07
N PRO A 96 9.69 -19.18 -34.35
CA PRO A 96 9.74 -20.23 -33.33
C PRO A 96 10.79 -19.97 -32.23
N VAL A 97 11.90 -19.30 -32.55
CA VAL A 97 12.94 -18.98 -31.57
C VAL A 97 12.44 -17.93 -30.58
N ARG A 98 11.80 -16.87 -31.08
CA ARG A 98 11.23 -15.81 -30.23
C ARG A 98 10.05 -16.32 -29.41
N ARG A 99 9.22 -17.18 -30.00
CA ARG A 99 8.13 -17.85 -29.30
C ARG A 99 8.63 -18.71 -28.13
N LYS A 100 9.77 -19.39 -28.30
CA LYS A 100 10.42 -20.14 -27.22
C LYS A 100 10.91 -19.21 -26.10
N LEU A 101 11.54 -18.08 -26.42
CA LEU A 101 11.97 -17.10 -25.42
C LEU A 101 10.79 -16.54 -24.60
N ILE A 102 9.69 -16.18 -25.27
CA ILE A 102 8.47 -15.70 -24.60
C ILE A 102 7.89 -16.79 -23.67
N MET A 103 7.92 -18.06 -24.09
CA MET A 103 7.49 -19.17 -23.24
C MET A 103 8.38 -19.31 -21.99
N GLU A 104 9.69 -19.16 -22.13
CA GLU A 104 10.63 -19.17 -21.00
C GLU A 104 10.34 -18.02 -20.02
N ASP A 105 10.03 -16.82 -20.53
CA ASP A 105 9.62 -15.68 -19.70
C ASP A 105 8.30 -15.91 -18.97
N ILE A 106 7.30 -16.53 -19.62
CA ILE A 106 6.03 -16.92 -18.98
C ILE A 106 6.28 -17.91 -17.85
N ASN A 107 7.11 -18.93 -18.08
CA ASN A 107 7.43 -19.92 -17.06
C ASN A 107 8.17 -19.30 -15.86
N LYS A 108 9.10 -18.38 -16.13
CA LYS A 108 9.80 -17.63 -15.08
C LYS A 108 8.85 -16.73 -14.29
N ALA A 109 7.91 -16.05 -14.97
CA ALA A 109 6.88 -15.25 -14.32
C ALA A 109 6.01 -16.11 -13.38
N ASN A 110 5.53 -17.27 -13.84
CA ASN A 110 4.76 -18.19 -12.99
C ASN A 110 5.56 -18.72 -11.78
N MET A 111 6.87 -18.91 -11.92
CA MET A 111 7.76 -19.25 -10.81
C MET A 111 7.78 -18.14 -9.75
N PHE A 112 7.80 -16.86 -10.15
CA PHE A 112 7.74 -15.75 -9.19
C PHE A 112 6.41 -15.68 -8.43
N THR A 113 5.29 -16.00 -9.08
CA THR A 113 3.98 -16.10 -8.40
C THR A 113 3.97 -17.21 -7.35
N THR A 114 4.60 -18.34 -7.66
CA THR A 114 4.60 -19.52 -6.77
C THR A 114 5.48 -19.31 -5.53
N ASN A 115 6.52 -18.47 -5.64
CA ASN A 115 7.47 -18.23 -4.56
C ASN A 115 7.06 -17.12 -3.58
N ASN A 116 5.81 -16.65 -3.61
CA ASN A 116 5.31 -15.56 -2.76
C ASN A 116 6.26 -14.35 -2.71
N VAL A 117 6.75 -13.91 -3.87
CA VAL A 117 7.53 -12.67 -3.93
C VAL A 117 6.63 -11.52 -3.49
N VAL A 118 7.13 -10.71 -2.57
CA VAL A 118 6.44 -9.54 -2.02
C VAL A 118 7.20 -8.27 -2.39
N ASP A 119 6.45 -7.22 -2.70
CA ASP A 119 6.95 -5.86 -2.81
C ASP A 119 6.62 -5.10 -1.53
N THR A 120 7.60 -4.36 -0.99
CA THR A 120 7.38 -3.50 0.19
C THR A 120 6.84 -2.14 -0.25
N GLU A 121 5.64 -1.80 0.22
CA GLU A 121 5.00 -0.51 0.00
C GLU A 121 5.10 0.37 1.25
N PHE A 122 5.24 1.69 1.06
CA PHE A 122 5.41 2.64 2.15
C PHE A 122 4.18 3.55 2.28
N TYR A 123 3.74 3.74 3.51
CA TYR A 123 2.57 4.56 3.83
C TYR A 123 2.89 5.52 4.96
N LEU A 124 2.32 6.72 4.88
CA LEU A 124 2.27 7.67 5.98
C LEU A 124 0.80 7.91 6.33
N LEU A 125 0.35 7.40 7.47
CA LEU A 125 -1.02 7.53 7.97
C LEU A 125 -1.09 8.57 9.08
N PHE A 126 -2.24 9.20 9.22
CA PHE A 126 -2.54 10.12 10.31
C PHE A 126 -4.02 10.00 10.71
N LYS A 127 -4.36 10.48 11.91
CA LYS A 127 -5.75 10.55 12.39
C LYS A 127 -6.28 11.98 12.36
N GLU A 128 -7.54 12.14 11.99
CA GLU A 128 -8.25 13.42 12.00
C GLU A 128 -9.77 13.16 12.02
N LYS A 129 -10.57 14.07 12.58
CA LYS A 129 -12.04 13.92 12.61
C LYS A 129 -12.70 14.62 11.42
N ASP A 130 -12.18 15.79 11.08
CA ASP A 130 -12.73 16.69 10.07
C ASP A 130 -12.28 16.30 8.65
N MET A 131 -13.24 16.12 7.74
CA MET A 131 -12.94 15.73 6.36
C MET A 131 -12.20 16.81 5.58
N ASP A 132 -12.49 18.08 5.84
CA ASP A 132 -11.86 19.18 5.10
C ASP A 132 -10.38 19.30 5.49
N LYS A 133 -10.08 19.08 6.78
CA LYS A 133 -8.70 19.03 7.27
C LYS A 133 -7.96 17.83 6.72
N ILE A 134 -8.60 16.66 6.63
CA ILE A 134 -8.02 15.47 6.00
C ILE A 134 -7.59 15.77 4.56
N GLN A 135 -8.48 16.34 3.75
CA GLN A 135 -8.20 16.62 2.35
C GLN A 135 -7.07 17.65 2.18
N LYS A 136 -7.05 18.68 3.04
CA LYS A 136 -5.94 19.66 3.08
C LYS A 136 -4.61 19.00 3.46
N LYS A 137 -4.59 18.17 4.50
CA LYS A 137 -3.39 17.43 4.95
C LYS A 137 -2.86 16.50 3.86
N ILE A 138 -3.73 15.72 3.20
CA ILE A 138 -3.34 14.83 2.08
C ILE A 138 -2.71 15.63 0.95
N ARG A 139 -3.33 16.71 0.50
CA ARG A 139 -2.79 17.56 -0.57
C ARG A 139 -1.44 18.16 -0.19
N SER A 140 -1.32 18.65 1.03
CA SER A 140 -0.06 19.20 1.55
C SER A 140 1.03 18.13 1.60
N LEU A 141 0.74 16.93 2.09
CA LEU A 141 1.69 15.81 2.11
C LEU A 141 2.16 15.45 0.69
N ILE A 142 1.25 15.33 -0.26
CA ILE A 142 1.60 15.03 -1.67
C ILE A 142 2.54 16.10 -2.24
N GLN A 143 2.27 17.38 -2.00
CA GLN A 143 3.12 18.48 -2.45
C GLN A 143 4.49 18.47 -1.76
N ASN A 144 4.51 18.21 -0.45
CA ASN A 144 5.75 18.16 0.32
C ASN A 144 6.63 17.00 -0.14
N PHE A 145 6.09 15.80 -0.33
CA PHE A 145 6.86 14.67 -0.87
C PHE A 145 7.32 14.90 -2.31
N ALA A 146 6.52 15.58 -3.14
CA ALA A 146 6.96 15.97 -4.48
C ALA A 146 8.18 16.91 -4.45
N SER A 147 8.28 17.81 -3.46
CA SER A 147 9.47 18.65 -3.26
C SER A 147 10.73 17.86 -2.89
N ALA A 148 10.56 16.70 -2.24
CA ALA A 148 11.63 15.73 -1.99
C ALA A 148 11.87 14.79 -3.18
N GLN A 149 11.28 15.07 -4.35
CA GLN A 149 11.34 14.25 -5.56
C GLN A 149 10.84 12.81 -5.34
N LEU A 150 9.87 12.64 -4.45
CA LEU A 150 9.13 11.41 -4.23
C LEU A 150 7.70 11.57 -4.76
N VAL A 151 7.14 10.48 -5.27
CA VAL A 151 5.74 10.45 -5.70
C VAL A 151 4.91 9.93 -4.55
N ALA A 152 3.87 10.66 -4.18
CA ALA A 152 2.90 10.23 -3.16
C ALA A 152 1.47 10.35 -3.69
N THR A 153 0.62 9.40 -3.34
CA THR A 153 -0.79 9.35 -3.72
C THR A 153 -1.67 9.10 -2.50
N GLN A 154 -2.92 9.55 -2.52
CA GLN A 154 -3.85 9.22 -1.43
C GLN A 154 -4.07 7.70 -1.33
N THR A 155 -4.14 7.18 -0.11
CA THR A 155 -4.44 5.76 0.14
C THR A 155 -5.83 5.36 -0.37
N SER A 156 -5.92 4.23 -1.05
CA SER A 156 -7.19 3.62 -1.46
C SER A 156 -7.81 2.77 -0.34
N ASN A 157 -9.05 2.32 -0.54
CA ASN A 157 -9.67 1.36 0.38
C ASN A 157 -8.87 0.05 0.45
N ASP A 158 -8.30 -0.38 -0.68
CA ASP A 158 -7.58 -1.66 -0.75
C ASP A 158 -6.22 -1.56 -0.08
N ASP A 159 -5.53 -0.42 -0.20
CA ASP A 159 -4.30 -0.15 0.56
C ASP A 159 -4.56 -0.25 2.08
N LEU A 160 -5.63 0.38 2.55
CA LEU A 160 -5.96 0.39 3.98
C LEU A 160 -6.37 -1.01 4.49
N ARG A 161 -7.04 -1.82 3.66
CA ARG A 161 -7.32 -3.23 3.98
C ARG A 161 -6.05 -4.04 4.09
N ILE A 162 -5.14 -3.90 3.13
CA ILE A 162 -3.85 -4.63 3.13
C ILE A 162 -3.03 -4.28 4.37
N ILE A 163 -2.99 -3.00 4.74
CA ILE A 163 -2.33 -2.57 5.97
C ILE A 163 -2.93 -3.29 7.18
N LEU A 164 -4.27 -3.29 7.30
CA LEU A 164 -4.94 -3.97 8.41
C LEU A 164 -4.70 -5.49 8.40
N ASP A 165 -4.76 -6.14 7.25
CA ASP A 165 -4.49 -7.56 7.10
C ASP A 165 -3.04 -7.90 7.46
N ASN A 166 -2.08 -7.06 7.06
CA ASN A 166 -0.68 -7.22 7.44
C ASN A 166 -0.46 -7.09 8.95
N PHE A 167 -1.15 -6.14 9.61
CA PHE A 167 -1.08 -5.97 11.06
C PHE A 167 -1.75 -7.11 11.83
N LEU A 168 -2.91 -7.61 11.36
CA LEU A 168 -3.74 -8.56 12.10
C LEU A 168 -3.40 -10.01 11.77
N ASN A 169 -3.04 -10.30 10.53
CA ASN A 169 -2.83 -11.66 10.03
C ASN A 169 -1.37 -11.95 9.64
N GLY A 170 -0.43 -11.07 9.99
CA GLY A 170 1.01 -11.29 9.77
C GLY A 170 1.38 -11.56 8.30
N GLY A 171 0.67 -10.95 7.36
CA GLY A 171 0.93 -11.10 5.93
C GLY A 171 0.18 -12.23 5.21
N SER A 172 -0.69 -13.00 5.89
CA SER A 172 -1.59 -13.93 5.21
C SER A 172 -2.88 -13.24 4.78
N THR A 173 -3.15 -13.17 3.47
CA THR A 173 -4.41 -12.64 2.94
C THR A 173 -5.54 -13.65 3.17
N THR A 174 -6.50 -13.32 4.02
CA THR A 174 -7.74 -14.10 4.13
C THR A 174 -8.70 -13.60 3.08
N THR A 175 -8.86 -14.34 1.98
CA THR A 175 -9.98 -14.12 1.08
C THR A 175 -11.27 -14.47 1.84
N PHE A 176 -12.09 -13.46 2.15
CA PHE A 176 -13.44 -13.69 2.65
C PHE A 176 -14.21 -14.40 1.54
N GLY A 177 -14.24 -15.73 1.58
CA GLY A 177 -15.14 -16.52 0.77
C GLY A 177 -16.55 -16.02 1.02
N ALA A 178 -17.26 -15.64 -0.03
CA ALA A 178 -18.68 -15.35 0.07
C ALA A 178 -19.35 -16.58 0.68
N VAL A 179 -19.80 -16.45 1.93
CA VAL A 179 -20.63 -17.47 2.57
C VAL A 179 -21.96 -17.41 1.83
N MET A 180 -22.13 -18.29 0.83
CA MET A 180 -23.46 -18.53 0.28
C MET A 180 -24.28 -19.16 1.40
N SER A 181 -25.35 -18.46 1.77
CA SER A 181 -26.42 -18.96 2.64
C SER A 181 -27.22 -20.06 1.96
#